data_AF-A0A7W1H3I4-F1
#
_entry.id   AF-A0A7W1H3I4-F1
#
_cell.length_a   1.000
_cell.length_b   1.000
_cell.length_c   1.000
_cell.angle_alpha   90.00
_cell.angle_beta   90.00
_cell.angle_gamma   90.00
#
_symmetry.space_group_name_H-M   'P 1'
#
loop_
_entity.id
_entity.type
_entity.pdbx_description
1 polymer ?
#
loop_
_entity_poly.entity_id
_entity_poly.type
_entity_poly.pdbx_seq_one_letter_code
_entity_poly.pdbx_strand_id
1 'polypeptide(L)'
;PVLARLHAVPETPAIHGWSGTLEGEVPAARMHELQQQLRGPTRGEGVLECAFGRYQPVSGTIPIRPRTDQNPLNRKEYLLHVMRRV
;
A
#
# COMPACT_ATOMS: atom_id res chain seq x y z
N PRO A 1 8.09 -16.48 2.80
CA PRO A 1 8.19 -15.29 3.70
C PRO A 1 7.25 -14.16 3.23
N VAL A 2 6.45 -13.57 4.14
CA VAL A 2 5.46 -12.51 3.83
C VAL A 2 6.11 -11.32 3.12
N LEU A 3 7.24 -10.83 3.63
CA LEU A 3 7.94 -9.66 3.09
C LEU A 3 8.53 -9.90 1.70
N ALA A 4 9.13 -11.07 1.45
CA ALA A 4 9.67 -11.42 0.15
C ALA A 4 8.57 -11.52 -0.93
N ARG A 5 7.36 -11.96 -0.57
CA ARG A 5 6.20 -11.98 -1.49
C ARG A 5 5.71 -10.58 -1.86
N LEU A 6 5.95 -9.60 -1.00
CA LEU A 6 5.56 -8.21 -1.20
C LEU A 6 6.67 -7.37 -1.85
N HIS A 7 7.72 -8.03 -2.37
CA HIS A 7 8.90 -7.39 -2.94
C HIS A 7 9.58 -6.40 -1.98
N ALA A 8 9.48 -6.65 -0.68
CA ALA A 8 10.25 -5.90 0.29
C ALA A 8 11.72 -6.32 0.25
N VAL A 9 12.61 -5.36 0.39
CA VAL A 9 14.05 -5.56 0.52
C VAL A 9 14.40 -5.31 2.00
N PRO A 10 14.45 -6.36 2.84
CA PRO A 10 14.80 -6.20 4.24
C PRO A 10 16.29 -5.93 4.39
N GLU A 11 16.63 -5.10 5.36
CA GLU A 11 17.98 -4.98 5.88
C GLU A 11 18.29 -6.12 6.87
N THR A 12 19.46 -6.05 7.50
CA THR A 12 19.84 -7.02 8.53
C THR A 12 18.92 -6.85 9.76
N PRO A 13 18.18 -7.89 10.18
CA PRO A 13 17.31 -7.79 11.35
C PRO A 13 18.12 -7.54 12.62
N ALA A 14 17.66 -6.60 13.46
CA ALA A 14 18.26 -6.33 14.76
C ALA A 14 17.45 -7.04 15.86
N ILE A 15 18.03 -8.04 16.52
CA ILE A 15 17.37 -8.83 17.56
C ILE A 15 17.71 -8.25 18.93
N HIS A 16 16.69 -7.90 19.71
CA HIS A 16 16.79 -7.34 21.05
C HIS A 16 16.04 -8.22 22.05
N GLY A 17 16.69 -9.30 22.48
CA GLY A 17 16.11 -10.26 23.42
C GLY A 17 14.87 -10.96 22.85
N TRP A 18 13.69 -10.55 23.29
CA TRP A 18 12.41 -11.14 22.92
C TRP A 18 11.71 -10.40 21.76
N SER A 19 12.24 -9.25 21.35
CA SER A 19 11.76 -8.50 20.19
C SER A 19 12.84 -8.44 19.11
N GLY A 20 12.42 -8.17 17.88
CA GLY A 20 13.32 -7.93 16.75
C GLY A 20 12.76 -6.82 15.88
N THR A 21 13.66 -5.93 15.46
CA THR A 21 13.34 -4.87 14.50
C THR A 21 13.78 -5.32 13.13
N LEU A 22 12.91 -5.15 12.15
CA LEU A 22 13.22 -5.39 10.76
C LEU A 22 12.99 -4.11 9.97
N GLU A 23 14.08 -3.56 9.47
CA GLU A 23 14.08 -2.39 8.61
C GLU A 23 14.18 -2.82 7.15
N GLY A 24 13.77 -1.93 6.26
CA GLY A 24 13.83 -2.19 4.83
C GLY A 24 12.83 -1.38 4.04
N GLU A 25 12.88 -1.59 2.74
CA GLU A 25 12.05 -0.88 1.79
C GLU A 25 10.96 -1.79 1.23
N VAL A 26 9.76 -1.25 1.06
CA VAL A 26 8.64 -1.96 0.44
C VAL A 26 7.96 -1.03 -0.58
N PRO A 27 7.56 -1.55 -1.75
CA PRO A 27 6.80 -0.74 -2.69
C PRO A 27 5.52 -0.21 -2.05
N ALA A 28 5.28 1.11 -2.15
CA ALA A 28 4.11 1.76 -1.57
C ALA A 28 2.77 1.10 -2.00
N ALA A 29 2.70 0.57 -3.21
CA ALA A 29 1.52 -0.14 -3.72
C ALA A 29 1.18 -1.43 -2.93
N ARG A 30 2.15 -2.03 -2.23
CA ARG A 30 2.00 -3.25 -1.42
C ARG A 30 1.79 -2.97 0.07
N MET A 31 1.83 -1.71 0.49
CA MET A 31 1.68 -1.31 1.89
C MET A 31 0.36 -1.79 2.53
N HIS A 32 -0.74 -1.66 1.80
CA HIS A 32 -2.04 -2.09 2.32
C HIS A 32 -2.13 -3.61 2.51
N GLU A 33 -1.48 -4.38 1.63
CA GLU A 33 -1.40 -5.83 1.75
C GLU A 33 -0.49 -6.23 2.93
N LEU A 34 0.64 -5.56 3.11
CA LEU A 34 1.54 -5.75 4.25
C LEU A 34 0.82 -5.52 5.58
N GLN A 35 0.11 -4.41 5.71
CA GLN A 35 -0.65 -4.06 6.93
C GLN A 35 -1.66 -5.14 7.32
N GLN A 36 -2.33 -5.76 6.34
CA GLN A 36 -3.28 -6.84 6.59
C GLN A 36 -2.58 -8.14 7.02
N GLN A 37 -1.46 -8.46 6.38
CA GLN A 37 -0.73 -9.71 6.63
C GLN A 37 0.09 -9.69 7.92
N LEU A 38 0.45 -8.51 8.47
CA LEU A 38 1.27 -8.38 9.68
C LEU A 38 0.65 -9.03 10.92
N ARG A 39 -0.68 -9.00 11.07
CA ARG A 39 -1.35 -9.51 12.29
C ARG A 39 -1.01 -10.97 12.59
N GLY A 40 -0.90 -11.81 11.58
CA GLY A 40 -0.65 -13.25 11.75
C GLY A 40 0.77 -13.54 12.27
N PRO A 41 1.82 -13.16 11.54
CA PRO A 41 3.22 -13.39 11.93
C PRO A 41 3.62 -12.72 13.24
N THR A 42 3.02 -11.58 13.58
CA THR A 42 3.35 -10.85 14.81
C THR A 42 2.43 -11.21 15.98
N ARG A 43 1.50 -12.14 15.81
CA ARG A 43 0.44 -12.47 16.78
C ARG A 43 -0.35 -11.24 17.26
N GLY A 44 -0.36 -10.17 16.47
CA GLY A 44 -1.00 -8.90 16.79
C GLY A 44 -0.18 -7.92 17.64
N GLU A 45 1.04 -8.27 18.06
CA GLU A 45 1.88 -7.42 18.93
C GLU A 45 2.83 -6.52 18.15
N GLY A 46 3.15 -6.89 16.91
CA GLY A 46 4.11 -6.15 16.08
C GLY A 46 3.59 -4.79 15.64
N VAL A 47 4.50 -3.81 15.64
CA VAL A 47 4.27 -2.44 15.18
C VAL A 47 4.91 -2.25 13.81
N LEU A 48 4.25 -1.50 12.93
CA LEU A 48 4.78 -1.09 11.63
C LEU A 48 4.90 0.42 11.58
N GLU A 49 6.11 0.91 11.36
CA GLU A 49 6.38 2.31 11.05
C GLU A 49 6.84 2.43 9.60
N CYS A 50 6.35 3.45 8.90
CA CYS A 50 6.69 3.67 7.50
C CYS A 50 6.81 5.16 7.21
N ALA A 51 7.82 5.50 6.42
CA ALA A 51 8.01 6.81 5.83
C ALA A 51 8.13 6.68 4.30
N PHE A 52 7.84 7.76 3.59
CA PHE A 52 8.12 7.82 2.16
C PHE A 52 9.64 7.78 1.92
N GLY A 53 10.12 6.80 1.14
CA GLY A 53 11.52 6.67 0.77
C GLY A 53 11.85 7.42 -0.52
N ARG A 54 11.43 6.84 -1.67
CA ARG A 54 11.67 7.41 -3.00
C ARG A 54 10.63 6.98 -4.02
N TYR A 55 10.63 7.64 -5.17
CA TYR A 55 10.01 7.13 -6.38
C TYR A 55 10.90 6.07 -7.04
N GLN A 56 10.27 5.08 -7.65
CA GLN A 56 10.93 4.08 -8.48
C GLN A 56 10.14 3.88 -9.78
N PRO A 57 10.79 3.51 -10.89
CA PRO A 57 10.10 3.14 -12.11
C PRO A 57 9.10 2.01 -11.85
N VAL A 58 7.90 2.14 -12.42
CA VAL A 58 6.89 1.07 -12.34
C VAL A 58 7.35 -0.08 -13.22
N SER A 59 7.57 -1.24 -12.61
CA SER A 59 7.83 -2.50 -13.31
C SER A 59 6.50 -3.25 -13.45
N GLY A 60 6.08 -3.53 -14.69
CA GLY A 60 4.83 -4.23 -14.98
C GLY A 60 3.67 -3.29 -15.31
N THR A 61 2.44 -3.71 -14.98
CA THR A 61 1.22 -2.97 -15.33
C THR A 61 1.13 -1.64 -14.59
N ILE A 62 0.94 -0.56 -15.33
CA ILE A 62 0.78 0.78 -14.76
C ILE A 62 -0.47 0.81 -13.89
N PRO A 63 -0.38 1.22 -12.61
CA PRO A 63 -1.54 1.33 -11.76
C PRO A 63 -2.45 2.43 -12.29
N ILE A 64 -3.68 2.06 -12.61
CA ILE A 64 -4.75 3.00 -12.94
C ILE A 64 -5.63 3.17 -11.71
N ARG A 65 -5.91 4.41 -11.32
CA ARG A 65 -6.94 4.72 -10.33
C ARG A 65 -8.16 5.25 -11.06
N PRO A 66 -9.28 4.51 -11.10
CA PRO A 66 -10.52 5.05 -11.61
C PRO A 66 -10.86 6.35 -10.88
N ARG A 67 -11.43 7.31 -11.61
CA ARG A 67 -11.95 8.52 -10.99
C ARG A 67 -13.06 8.11 -10.03
N THR A 68 -12.97 8.58 -8.79
CA THR A 68 -13.99 8.39 -7.76
C THR A 68 -15.07 9.47 -7.82
N ASP A 69 -14.84 10.54 -8.59
CA ASP A 69 -15.78 11.64 -8.77
C ASP A 69 -16.52 11.53 -10.10
N GLN A 70 -17.57 12.36 -10.23
CA GLN A 70 -18.28 12.50 -11.49
C GLN A 70 -17.42 13.30 -12.45
N ASN A 71 -16.99 12.68 -13.55
CA ASN A 71 -16.03 13.27 -14.48
C ASN A 71 -16.63 14.50 -15.20
N PRO A 72 -16.21 15.74 -14.88
CA PRO A 72 -16.76 16.94 -15.50
C PRO A 72 -16.35 17.08 -16.97
N LEU A 73 -15.35 16.32 -17.42
CA LEU A 73 -14.89 16.30 -18.81
C LEU A 73 -15.84 15.52 -19.74
N ASN A 74 -16.77 14.74 -19.18
CA ASN A 74 -17.89 14.16 -19.91
C ASN A 74 -19.20 14.84 -19.50
N ARG A 75 -19.54 15.94 -20.18
CA ARG A 75 -20.72 16.76 -19.86
C ARG A 75 -22.02 15.95 -19.75
N LYS A 76 -22.25 14.96 -20.63
CA LYS A 76 -23.50 14.17 -20.61
C LYS A 76 -23.60 13.31 -19.35
N GLU A 77 -22.51 12.62 -19.02
CA GLU A 77 -22.43 11.71 -17.87
C GLU A 77 -22.45 12.48 -16.54
N TYR A 78 -21.76 13.62 -16.49
CA TYR A 78 -21.77 14.54 -15.35
C TYR A 78 -23.18 15.07 -15.06
N LEU A 79 -23.89 15.56 -16.08
CA LEU A 79 -25.26 16.08 -15.88
C LEU A 79 -26.25 14.98 -15.46
N LEU A 80 -26.09 13.75 -15.95
CA LEU A 80 -26.92 12.62 -15.50
C LEU A 80 -26.77 12.35 -14.01
N HIS A 81 -25.55 12.42 -13.48
CA HIS A 81 -25.28 12.08 -12.08
C HIS A 81 -25.43 13.27 -11.12
N VAL A 82 -25.25 14.53 -11.55
CA VAL A 82 -25.50 15.73 -10.71
C VAL A 82 -26.98 16.07 -10.62
N MET A 83 -27.73 15.95 -11.73
CA MET A 83 -29.15 16.34 -11.76
C MET A 83 -30.09 15.24 -11.24
N ARG A 84 -29.67 13.97 -11.27
CA ARG A 84 -30.34 12.90 -10.53
C ARG A 84 -29.82 12.89 -9.09
N ARG A 85 -30.31 13.84 -8.27
CA ARG A 85 -30.41 13.60 -6.83
C ARG A 85 -31.38 12.42 -6.63
N VAL A 86 -30.85 11.25 -6.35
CA VAL A 86 -31.53 10.20 -5.59
C VAL A 86 -31.00 10.29 -4.17
#